data_AF-Q9N4K7-F1
#
_entry.id   AF-Q9N4K7-F1
#
_cell.length_a   1.000
_cell.length_b   1.000
_cell.length_c   1.000
_cell.angle_alpha   90.00
_cell.angle_beta   90.00
_cell.angle_gamma   90.00
#
_symmetry.space_group_name_H-M   'P 1'
#
loop_
_entity.id
_entity.type
_entity.pdbx_description
1 polymer ?
#
loop_
_entity_poly.entity_id
_entity_poly.type
_entity_poly.pdbx_seq_one_letter_code
_entity_poly.pdbx_strand_id
1 'polypeptide(L)'
;MNFYFISVCSIISSLAVLTESCMRMVPPEDVYISSTLAPEVNPPTTTLAPETAAPTTHAETGMTEEMMTPTPAVELSTVTDKVCPGISAECPDLKLQFYTPVDTIEQDGCSVLKCPAGGKPYATTHFSKSEIPKPPTTNDEDEFTIYKAVEAEDLDKIFVDIFGITCEGGVWKASVYPNGILTFGIDYEPDYDGMDGAYDGLKSEIDRMYC
;
A
#
# COMPACT_ATOMS: atom_id res chain seq x y z
N MET A 1 -37.16 -4.43 -28.71
CA MET A 1 -37.22 -5.75 -28.05
C MET A 1 -36.40 -6.84 -28.74
N ASN A 2 -36.29 -6.86 -30.08
CA ASN A 2 -35.52 -7.91 -30.78
C ASN A 2 -33.99 -7.91 -30.56
N PHE A 3 -33.37 -6.76 -30.29
CA PHE A 3 -31.91 -6.69 -30.11
C PHE A 3 -31.40 -7.45 -28.87
N TYR A 4 -32.22 -7.54 -27.81
CA TYR A 4 -31.82 -8.24 -26.58
C TYR A 4 -31.78 -9.76 -26.77
N PHE A 5 -32.71 -10.31 -27.55
CA PHE A 5 -32.76 -11.75 -27.83
C PHE A 5 -31.56 -12.25 -28.62
N ILE A 6 -31.07 -11.46 -29.60
CA ILE A 6 -29.92 -11.84 -30.41
C ILE A 6 -28.63 -11.83 -29.56
N SER A 7 -28.46 -10.82 -28.71
CA SER A 7 -27.30 -10.74 -27.81
C SER A 7 -27.25 -11.91 -26.82
N VAL A 8 -28.38 -12.24 -26.19
CA VAL A 8 -28.48 -13.36 -25.25
C VAL A 8 -28.20 -14.71 -25.95
N CYS A 9 -28.72 -14.93 -27.17
CA CYS A 9 -28.39 -16.14 -27.93
C CYS A 9 -26.90 -16.23 -28.29
N SER A 10 -26.25 -15.13 -28.67
CA SER A 10 -24.81 -15.13 -29.00
C SER A 10 -23.94 -15.47 -27.79
N ILE A 11 -24.30 -14.98 -26.60
CA ILE A 11 -23.56 -15.27 -25.36
C ILE A 11 -23.74 -16.75 -24.96
N ILE A 12 -24.96 -17.28 -25.06
CA ILE A 12 -25.23 -18.70 -24.76
C ILE A 12 -24.49 -19.63 -25.74
N SER A 13 -24.48 -19.31 -27.04
CA SER A 13 -23.71 -20.09 -28.02
C SER A 13 -22.21 -20.06 -27.76
N SER A 14 -21.67 -18.94 -27.27
CA SER A 14 -20.25 -18.82 -26.94
C SER A 14 -19.88 -19.68 -25.72
N LEU A 15 -20.75 -19.77 -24.72
CA LEU A 15 -20.56 -20.61 -23.54
C LEU A 15 -20.59 -22.11 -23.86
N ALA A 16 -21.43 -22.54 -24.81
CA ALA A 16 -21.50 -23.94 -25.22
C ALA A 16 -20.23 -24.43 -25.95
N VAL A 17 -19.50 -23.53 -26.64
CA VAL A 17 -18.26 -23.89 -27.33
C VAL A 17 -17.07 -24.05 -26.37
N LEU A 18 -17.09 -23.37 -25.23
CA LEU A 18 -16.00 -23.44 -24.26
C LEU A 18 -16.01 -24.74 -23.44
N THR A 19 -17.16 -25.36 -23.21
CA THR A 19 -17.23 -26.57 -22.37
C THR A 19 -16.77 -27.84 -23.06
N GLU A 20 -16.73 -27.92 -24.39
CA GLU A 20 -16.26 -29.11 -25.10
C GLU A 20 -14.73 -29.23 -25.20
N SER A 21 -13.97 -28.15 -24.93
CA SER A 21 -12.51 -28.15 -25.15
C SER A 21 -11.69 -28.68 -23.96
N CYS A 22 -12.29 -28.96 -22.81
CA CYS A 22 -11.55 -29.29 -21.58
C CYS A 22 -11.34 -30.80 -21.33
N MET A 23 -11.65 -31.69 -22.28
CA MET A 23 -11.61 -33.15 -22.07
C MET A 23 -10.33 -33.85 -22.58
N ARG A 24 -9.14 -33.26 -22.46
CA ARG A 24 -7.89 -33.95 -22.85
C ARG A 24 -6.82 -34.04 -21.77
N MET A 25 -6.66 -35.31 -21.35
CA MET A 25 -5.43 -35.99 -20.90
C MET A 25 -4.84 -35.58 -19.55
N VAL A 26 -5.27 -36.30 -18.52
CA VAL A 26 -4.51 -36.54 -17.28
C VAL A 26 -3.49 -37.66 -17.57
N PRO A 27 -2.16 -37.42 -17.41
CA PRO A 27 -1.16 -38.47 -17.34
C PRO A 27 -1.10 -39.07 -15.93
N PRO A 28 -0.80 -40.38 -15.77
CA PRO A 28 -0.73 -41.04 -14.47
C PRO A 28 0.56 -40.68 -13.69
N GLU A 29 0.40 -40.68 -12.37
CA GLU A 29 1.37 -40.30 -11.33
C GLU A 29 2.62 -41.20 -11.28
N ASP A 30 3.79 -40.57 -11.16
CA ASP A 30 5.05 -41.26 -10.85
C ASP A 30 5.80 -40.55 -9.71
N VAL A 31 5.97 -41.32 -8.63
CA VAL A 31 7.12 -41.32 -7.71
C VAL A 31 7.14 -40.31 -6.56
N TYR A 32 6.56 -40.82 -5.48
CA TYR A 32 6.78 -40.55 -4.06
C TYR A 32 8.24 -40.80 -3.62
N ILE A 33 8.91 -39.80 -3.02
CA ILE A 33 9.91 -40.03 -1.95
C ILE A 33 9.85 -38.86 -0.94
N SER A 34 9.20 -39.08 0.20
CA SER A 34 9.43 -38.32 1.44
C SER A 34 10.45 -39.03 2.31
N SER A 35 11.40 -38.31 2.90
CA SER A 35 11.76 -38.40 4.33
C SER A 35 12.98 -37.58 4.72
N THR A 36 12.87 -36.97 5.91
CA THR A 36 13.93 -36.76 6.92
C THR A 36 14.33 -35.29 7.22
N LEU A 37 13.51 -34.68 8.09
CA LEU A 37 13.86 -34.15 9.43
C LEU A 37 15.10 -33.22 9.58
N ALA A 38 14.81 -31.96 9.94
CA ALA A 38 15.63 -31.02 10.72
C ALA A 38 15.67 -31.44 12.23
N PRO A 39 16.27 -30.73 13.25
CA PRO A 39 16.45 -29.28 13.36
C PRO A 39 17.66 -28.72 14.20
N GLU A 40 17.69 -27.38 14.26
CA GLU A 40 18.12 -26.48 15.37
C GLU A 40 19.54 -26.50 15.98
N VAL A 41 20.23 -25.35 15.90
CA VAL A 41 20.93 -24.72 17.05
C VAL A 41 20.90 -23.18 16.89
N ASN A 42 20.37 -22.50 17.91
CA ASN A 42 20.21 -21.04 18.06
C ASN A 42 21.53 -20.26 18.32
N PRO A 43 21.57 -18.92 18.08
CA PRO A 43 22.72 -18.04 18.34
C PRO A 43 22.64 -17.28 19.68
N PRO A 44 23.73 -16.68 20.21
CA PRO A 44 23.65 -15.86 21.41
C PRO A 44 23.50 -14.35 21.13
N THR A 45 22.57 -13.81 21.89
CA THR A 45 22.14 -12.43 22.12
C THR A 45 23.22 -11.44 22.58
N THR A 46 23.16 -10.24 21.99
CA THR A 46 23.33 -8.86 22.49
C THR A 46 24.00 -8.61 23.85
N THR A 47 24.96 -7.67 23.90
CA THR A 47 25.16 -6.79 25.07
C THR A 47 25.71 -5.42 24.65
N LEU A 48 25.12 -4.41 25.30
CA LEU A 48 25.18 -2.96 25.11
C LEU A 48 26.49 -2.28 25.57
N ALA A 49 26.73 -1.12 24.96
CA ALA A 49 26.94 0.20 25.59
C ALA A 49 28.22 0.95 25.15
N PRO A 50 28.14 2.27 24.88
CA PRO A 50 29.23 3.09 24.37
C PRO A 50 30.00 3.82 25.48
N GLU A 51 31.30 4.02 25.27
CA GLU A 51 32.17 4.80 26.14
C GLU A 51 32.56 6.14 25.49
N THR A 52 32.36 7.20 26.27
CA THR A 52 33.35 8.26 26.52
C THR A 52 33.51 9.41 25.51
N ALA A 53 33.08 10.60 25.93
CA ALA A 53 33.92 11.81 25.88
C ALA A 53 33.40 12.91 26.83
N ALA A 54 34.26 13.32 27.76
CA ALA A 54 34.22 14.56 28.53
C ALA A 54 35.69 15.06 28.62
N PRO A 55 36.02 16.16 29.33
CA PRO A 55 35.74 17.57 29.03
C PRO A 55 37.05 18.42 29.10
N THR A 56 37.04 19.71 28.74
CA THR A 56 38.00 20.75 29.21
C THR A 56 37.58 22.12 28.62
N THR A 57 37.07 23.12 29.35
CA THR A 57 37.65 24.12 30.30
C THR A 57 38.49 25.26 29.71
N HIS A 58 38.31 26.44 30.34
CA HIS A 58 39.01 27.75 30.27
C HIS A 58 38.27 28.85 29.45
N ALA A 59 37.66 29.89 30.05
CA ALA A 59 38.20 31.03 30.82
C ALA A 59 39.07 31.94 29.93
N GLU A 60 38.97 33.27 29.83
CA GLU A 60 38.29 34.33 30.56
C GLU A 60 38.46 35.65 29.73
N THR A 61 37.73 36.70 30.12
CA THR A 61 38.13 38.13 30.03
C THR A 61 37.93 38.92 28.72
N GLY A 62 37.24 40.07 28.85
CA GLY A 62 37.61 41.30 28.12
C GLY A 62 36.45 42.04 27.45
N MET A 63 35.79 42.95 28.18
CA MET A 63 34.89 43.96 27.61
C MET A 63 35.68 44.92 26.71
N THR A 64 35.13 45.23 25.54
CA THR A 64 35.42 46.50 24.84
C THR A 64 34.20 46.91 24.05
N GLU A 65 33.61 48.04 24.46
CA GLU A 65 32.56 48.76 23.76
C GLU A 65 33.10 49.26 22.43
N GLU A 66 32.67 48.71 21.30
CA GLU A 66 32.73 49.43 20.03
C GLU A 66 31.42 49.26 19.27
N MET A 67 30.99 50.41 18.75
CA MET A 67 29.75 50.70 18.04
C MET A 67 29.50 49.70 16.90
N MET A 68 28.50 48.84 17.05
CA MET A 68 27.98 48.05 15.93
C MET A 68 26.58 48.52 15.55
N THR A 69 26.53 49.14 14.38
CA THR A 69 25.38 49.38 13.50
C THR A 69 24.33 48.25 13.61
N PRO A 70 23.02 48.57 13.65
CA PRO A 70 22.00 47.53 13.69
C PRO A 70 22.03 46.77 12.36
N THR A 71 22.54 45.53 12.39
CA THR A 71 22.35 44.55 11.32
C THR A 71 20.83 44.39 11.13
N PRO A 72 20.29 44.54 9.90
CA PRO A 72 18.90 44.25 9.67
C PRO A 72 18.69 42.78 10.03
N ALA A 73 17.77 42.53 10.95
CA ALA A 73 17.28 41.19 11.22
C ALA A 73 16.76 40.62 9.90
N VAL A 74 17.54 39.74 9.28
CA VAL A 74 17.03 38.85 8.26
C VAL A 74 16.04 37.99 9.02
N GLU A 75 14.75 38.31 8.91
CA GLU A 75 13.69 37.40 9.29
C GLU A 75 13.92 36.14 8.47
N LEU A 76 14.52 35.14 9.11
CA LEU A 76 14.49 33.78 8.65
C LEU A 76 13.01 33.39 8.72
N SER A 77 12.26 33.73 7.67
CA SER A 77 10.95 33.15 7.43
C SER A 77 11.19 31.66 7.34
N THR A 78 10.95 30.98 8.45
CA THR A 78 10.76 29.54 8.50
C THR A 78 9.53 29.26 7.67
N VAL A 79 9.70 29.21 6.34
CA VAL A 79 8.75 28.56 5.46
C VAL A 79 8.84 27.10 5.87
N THR A 80 7.97 26.70 6.80
CA THR A 80 7.70 25.30 7.04
C THR A 80 7.09 24.83 5.73
N ASP A 81 7.90 24.16 4.91
CA ASP A 81 7.46 23.61 3.64
C ASP A 81 6.20 22.81 3.89
N LYS A 82 5.11 23.25 3.27
CA LYS A 82 3.82 22.62 3.42
C LYS A 82 3.88 21.25 2.73
N VAL A 83 3.86 20.19 3.53
CA VAL A 83 3.89 18.83 3.01
C VAL A 83 2.49 18.44 2.56
N CYS A 84 2.29 18.34 1.25
CA CYS A 84 1.02 17.90 0.68
C CYS A 84 0.94 16.36 0.64
N PRO A 85 -0.20 15.76 1.02
CA PRO A 85 -0.41 14.32 0.91
C PRO A 85 -0.25 13.83 -0.53
N GLY A 86 0.41 12.68 -0.73
CA GLY A 86 0.60 12.08 -2.05
C GLY A 86 1.70 12.70 -2.89
N ILE A 87 2.47 13.66 -2.35
CA ILE A 87 3.65 14.22 -2.99
C ILE A 87 4.89 13.77 -2.23
N SER A 88 5.84 13.17 -2.94
CA SER A 88 7.16 12.82 -2.42
C SER A 88 8.22 13.09 -3.48
N ALA A 89 9.40 13.55 -3.06
CA ALA A 89 10.54 13.70 -3.95
C ALA A 89 11.19 12.36 -4.34
N GLU A 90 10.91 11.30 -3.57
CA GLU A 90 11.48 9.97 -3.77
C GLU A 90 10.58 9.06 -4.62
N CYS A 91 9.27 9.29 -4.59
CA CYS A 91 8.30 8.48 -5.33
C CYS A 91 7.83 9.16 -6.62
N PRO A 92 7.42 8.37 -7.63
CA PRO A 92 6.68 8.92 -8.76
C PRO A 92 5.37 9.57 -8.30
N ASP A 93 4.80 10.43 -9.14
CA ASP A 93 3.47 11.00 -8.89
C ASP A 93 2.46 9.89 -8.56
N LEU A 94 1.81 9.98 -7.40
CA LEU A 94 0.82 9.01 -6.94
C LEU A 94 -0.30 8.80 -7.96
N LYS A 95 -0.63 9.82 -8.76
CA LYS A 95 -1.62 9.74 -9.83
C LYS A 95 -1.28 8.66 -10.87
N LEU A 96 0.00 8.34 -11.05
CA LEU A 96 0.43 7.28 -11.97
C LEU A 96 0.06 5.87 -11.52
N GLN A 97 -0.29 5.68 -10.23
CA GLN A 97 -0.77 4.38 -9.72
C GLN A 97 -2.23 4.12 -10.06
N PHE A 98 -2.98 5.11 -10.55
CA PHE A 98 -4.39 4.95 -10.85
C PHE A 98 -4.61 4.33 -12.23
N TYR A 99 -5.36 3.24 -12.28
CA TYR A 99 -5.81 2.63 -13.53
C TYR A 99 -7.10 3.25 -14.06
N THR A 100 -7.95 3.77 -13.17
CA THR A 100 -9.21 4.43 -13.51
C THR A 100 -9.13 5.95 -13.29
N PRO A 101 -10.04 6.74 -13.89
CA PRO A 101 -10.02 8.19 -13.72
C PRO A 101 -10.17 8.60 -12.25
N VAL A 102 -9.36 9.57 -11.85
CA VAL A 102 -9.31 10.13 -10.50
C VAL A 102 -9.46 11.64 -10.56
N ASP A 103 -10.22 12.21 -9.63
CA ASP A 103 -10.38 13.66 -9.50
C ASP A 103 -9.20 14.24 -8.73
N THR A 104 -8.76 15.43 -9.15
CA THR A 104 -7.76 16.22 -8.44
C THR A 104 -8.45 17.44 -7.88
N ILE A 105 -8.44 17.60 -6.56
CA ILE A 105 -9.15 18.66 -5.83
C ILE A 105 -8.12 19.48 -5.06
N GLU A 106 -8.31 20.79 -5.01
CA GLU A 106 -7.54 21.66 -4.14
C GLU A 106 -8.12 21.60 -2.72
N GLN A 107 -7.39 20.97 -1.80
CA GLN A 107 -7.75 20.91 -0.39
C GLN A 107 -6.60 21.46 0.43
N ASP A 108 -6.88 22.47 1.27
CA ASP A 108 -5.88 23.15 2.08
C ASP A 108 -4.66 23.52 1.25
N GLY A 109 -4.81 24.12 0.06
CA GLY A 109 -3.71 24.52 -0.83
C GLY A 109 -2.79 23.40 -1.31
N CYS A 110 -3.27 22.15 -1.28
CA CYS A 110 -2.63 20.98 -1.83
C CYS A 110 -3.56 20.35 -2.88
N SER A 111 -2.99 19.92 -4.01
CA SER A 111 -3.70 19.10 -4.99
C SER A 111 -3.78 17.66 -4.48
N VAL A 112 -4.94 17.25 -3.99
CA VAL A 112 -5.19 15.91 -3.46
C VAL A 112 -6.02 15.08 -4.42
N LEU A 113 -5.88 13.76 -4.35
CA LEU A 113 -6.60 12.82 -5.19
C LEU A 113 -7.84 12.29 -4.45
N LYS A 114 -8.99 12.24 -5.14
CA LYS A 114 -10.23 11.59 -4.66
C LYS A 114 -10.92 10.83 -5.80
N CYS A 115 -11.71 9.82 -5.44
CA CYS A 115 -12.58 9.19 -6.44
C CYS A 115 -13.64 10.18 -6.94
N PRO A 116 -14.05 10.07 -8.23
CA PRO A 116 -15.22 10.76 -8.71
C PRO A 116 -16.46 10.40 -7.88
N ALA A 117 -17.48 11.27 -7.89
CA ALA A 117 -18.68 11.09 -7.09
C ALA A 117 -19.30 9.68 -7.24
N GLY A 118 -19.38 8.94 -6.13
CA GLY A 118 -19.89 7.56 -6.08
C GLY A 118 -18.87 6.46 -6.41
N GLY A 119 -17.66 6.82 -6.84
CA GLY A 119 -16.54 5.91 -6.99
C GLY A 119 -16.08 5.37 -5.65
N LYS A 120 -15.66 4.11 -5.63
CA LYS A 120 -15.25 3.43 -4.39
C LYS A 120 -13.78 3.09 -4.48
N PRO A 121 -12.93 3.69 -3.62
CA PRO A 121 -11.50 3.48 -3.70
C PRO A 121 -11.16 2.03 -3.33
N TYR A 122 -10.30 1.39 -4.11
CA TYR A 122 -9.63 0.14 -3.74
C TYR A 122 -8.23 0.11 -4.36
N ALA A 123 -7.35 -0.70 -3.80
CA ALA A 123 -6.00 -0.88 -4.30
C ALA A 123 -5.68 -2.37 -4.43
N THR A 124 -4.81 -2.71 -5.38
CA THR A 124 -4.26 -4.07 -5.52
C THR A 124 -2.79 -4.08 -5.17
N THR A 125 -2.33 -5.20 -4.65
CA THR A 125 -0.97 -5.42 -4.16
C THR A 125 -0.66 -6.91 -4.19
N HIS A 126 0.58 -7.28 -3.89
CA HIS A 126 1.07 -8.66 -3.94
C HIS A 126 1.57 -9.07 -2.56
N PHE A 127 1.29 -10.31 -2.12
CA PHE A 127 1.82 -10.87 -0.87
C PHE A 127 3.35 -10.87 -0.86
N SER A 128 3.99 -11.16 -2.00
CA SER A 128 5.45 -11.07 -2.14
C SER A 128 6.04 -9.67 -1.90
N LYS A 129 5.21 -8.63 -1.93
CA LYS A 129 5.57 -7.22 -1.70
C LYS A 129 4.84 -6.61 -0.51
N SER A 130 4.34 -7.45 0.39
CA SER A 130 3.59 -7.07 1.58
C SER A 130 4.19 -7.72 2.82
N GLU A 131 3.99 -7.04 3.96
CA GLU A 131 4.22 -7.61 5.29
C GLU A 131 3.07 -8.53 5.73
N ILE A 132 1.95 -8.54 5.00
CA ILE A 132 0.80 -9.43 5.25
C ILE A 132 1.16 -10.84 4.77
N PRO A 133 1.06 -11.87 5.63
CA PRO A 133 1.27 -13.25 5.23
C PRO A 133 0.11 -13.75 4.35
N LYS A 134 0.42 -14.49 3.29
CA LYS A 134 -0.60 -15.14 2.45
C LYS A 134 -1.39 -16.17 3.26
N PRO A 135 -2.73 -16.06 3.36
CA PRO A 135 -3.54 -17.06 4.04
C PRO A 135 -3.45 -18.42 3.33
N PRO A 136 -3.37 -19.54 4.07
CA PRO A 136 -3.21 -20.88 3.48
C PRO A 136 -4.44 -21.35 2.69
N THR A 137 -5.58 -20.69 2.87
CA THR A 137 -6.83 -20.93 2.14
C THR A 137 -6.87 -20.27 0.77
N THR A 138 -5.96 -19.32 0.50
CA THR A 138 -5.86 -18.61 -0.77
C THR A 138 -5.39 -19.56 -1.87
N ASN A 139 -5.89 -19.36 -3.09
CA ASN A 139 -5.39 -20.01 -4.29
C ASN A 139 -3.90 -19.70 -4.54
N ASP A 140 -3.33 -20.16 -5.66
CA ASP A 140 -1.92 -19.92 -6.00
C ASP A 140 -1.61 -18.47 -6.41
N GLU A 141 -2.58 -17.55 -6.44
CA GLU A 141 -2.37 -16.14 -6.82
C GLU A 141 -1.59 -15.39 -5.74
N ASP A 142 -0.66 -14.53 -6.16
CA ASP A 142 0.12 -13.68 -5.26
C ASP A 142 -0.55 -12.33 -4.99
N GLU A 143 -1.60 -12.00 -5.74
CA GLU A 143 -2.30 -10.71 -5.65
C GLU A 143 -3.40 -10.74 -4.59
N PHE A 144 -3.60 -9.63 -3.90
CA PHE A 144 -4.78 -9.38 -3.10
C PHE A 144 -5.27 -7.94 -3.26
N THR A 145 -6.54 -7.72 -2.95
CA THR A 145 -7.16 -6.40 -3.01
C THR A 145 -7.32 -5.83 -1.62
N ILE A 146 -6.80 -4.63 -1.39
CA ILE A 146 -7.14 -3.81 -0.22
C ILE A 146 -8.55 -3.29 -0.45
N TYR A 147 -9.48 -3.84 0.32
CA TYR A 147 -10.89 -3.71 -0.01
C TYR A 147 -11.45 -2.34 0.41
N LYS A 148 -12.46 -1.91 -0.33
CA LYS A 148 -13.13 -0.59 -0.24
C LYS A 148 -13.39 -0.13 1.18
N ALA A 149 -13.36 1.17 1.44
CA ALA A 149 -14.06 1.75 2.59
C ALA A 149 -15.56 1.83 2.28
N VAL A 150 -16.42 1.15 3.06
CA VAL A 150 -17.87 1.12 2.84
C VAL A 150 -18.58 2.31 3.48
N GLU A 151 -17.98 2.87 4.53
CA GLU A 151 -18.58 3.95 5.28
C GLU A 151 -18.57 5.24 4.48
N ALA A 152 -19.70 5.94 4.49
CA ALA A 152 -19.85 7.20 3.77
C ALA A 152 -18.81 8.24 4.21
N GLU A 153 -18.40 8.19 5.48
CA GLU A 153 -17.38 9.05 6.08
C GLU A 153 -16.00 8.87 5.44
N ASP A 154 -15.67 7.67 4.95
CA ASP A 154 -14.40 7.38 4.29
C ASP A 154 -14.41 7.77 2.82
N LEU A 155 -15.58 7.75 2.16
CA LEU A 155 -15.70 8.18 0.77
C LEU A 155 -15.40 9.67 0.56
N ASP A 156 -15.56 10.47 1.62
CA ASP A 156 -15.20 11.89 1.62
C ASP A 156 -13.70 12.14 1.91
N LYS A 157 -12.94 11.12 2.33
CA LYS A 157 -11.50 11.23 2.59
C LYS A 157 -10.69 11.16 1.30
N ILE A 158 -9.44 11.66 1.35
CA ILE A 158 -8.47 11.48 0.26
C ILE A 158 -7.84 10.09 0.34
N PHE A 159 -7.36 9.53 -0.77
CA PHE A 159 -6.82 8.16 -0.78
C PHE A 159 -5.70 7.92 0.24
N VAL A 160 -4.85 8.94 0.44
CA VAL A 160 -3.75 8.86 1.39
C VAL A 160 -4.25 8.59 2.81
N ASP A 161 -5.37 9.21 3.18
CA ASP A 161 -5.97 9.04 4.50
C ASP A 161 -6.73 7.72 4.62
N ILE A 162 -7.34 7.25 3.52
CA ILE A 162 -8.10 5.99 3.50
C ILE A 162 -7.18 4.79 3.69
N PHE A 163 -6.07 4.73 2.97
CA PHE A 163 -5.17 3.57 2.96
C PHE A 163 -3.88 3.79 3.76
N GLY A 164 -3.71 4.95 4.41
CA GLY A 164 -2.46 5.30 5.10
C GLY A 164 -1.27 5.32 4.16
N ILE A 165 -1.39 5.95 2.99
CA ILE A 165 -0.39 5.83 1.92
C ILE A 165 0.87 6.62 2.29
N THR A 166 2.02 5.94 2.27
CA THR A 166 3.34 6.56 2.45
C THR A 166 4.27 6.22 1.29
N CYS A 167 5.26 7.09 1.06
CA CYS A 167 6.36 6.81 0.14
C CYS A 167 7.55 6.28 0.93
N GLU A 168 8.00 5.06 0.64
CA GLU A 168 9.17 4.47 1.30
C GLU A 168 10.03 3.75 0.28
N GLY A 169 11.30 4.14 0.15
CA GLY A 169 12.23 3.50 -0.78
C GLY A 169 11.84 3.69 -2.25
N GLY A 170 11.17 4.79 -2.58
CA GLY A 170 10.72 5.11 -3.93
C GLY A 170 9.45 4.38 -4.41
N VAL A 171 8.78 3.65 -3.51
CA VAL A 171 7.50 3.00 -3.79
C VAL A 171 6.39 3.48 -2.85
N TRP A 172 5.16 3.49 -3.35
CA TRP A 172 3.97 3.82 -2.56
C TRP A 172 3.52 2.59 -1.78
N LYS A 173 3.29 2.74 -0.47
CA LYS A 173 2.84 1.66 0.41
C LYS A 173 1.56 2.05 1.14
N ALA A 174 0.65 1.11 1.30
CA ALA A 174 -0.52 1.23 2.17
C ALA A 174 -0.23 0.62 3.54
N SER A 175 -0.80 1.19 4.59
CA SER A 175 -0.70 0.68 5.96
C SER A 175 -2.03 0.60 6.71
N VAL A 176 -3.13 0.98 6.06
CA VAL A 176 -4.48 0.90 6.62
C VAL A 176 -5.35 0.10 5.65
N TYR A 177 -6.14 -0.82 6.19
CA TYR A 177 -6.99 -1.75 5.45
C TYR A 177 -8.43 -1.61 5.96
N PRO A 178 -9.17 -0.55 5.54
CA PRO A 178 -10.44 -0.17 6.17
C PRO A 178 -11.50 -1.27 6.26
N ASN A 179 -11.48 -2.24 5.34
CA ASN A 179 -12.33 -3.43 5.37
C ASN A 179 -11.52 -4.71 5.13
N GLY A 180 -10.27 -4.74 5.62
CA GLY A 180 -9.36 -5.85 5.44
C GLY A 180 -8.91 -6.03 3.99
N ILE A 181 -8.64 -7.28 3.63
CA ILE A 181 -8.22 -7.70 2.29
C ILE A 181 -9.24 -8.66 1.68
N LEU A 182 -9.31 -8.64 0.35
CA LEU A 182 -10.04 -9.60 -0.45
C LEU A 182 -9.03 -10.47 -1.20
N THR A 183 -9.14 -11.77 -1.02
CA THR A 183 -8.40 -12.81 -1.75
C THR A 183 -9.40 -13.77 -2.41
N PHE A 184 -8.89 -14.75 -3.16
CA PHE A 184 -9.70 -15.84 -3.69
C PHE A 184 -9.23 -17.17 -3.09
N GLY A 185 -10.17 -17.94 -2.56
CA GLY A 185 -9.93 -19.28 -2.05
C GLY A 185 -9.51 -20.25 -3.15
N ILE A 186 -9.07 -21.45 -2.77
CA ILE A 186 -8.75 -22.55 -3.71
C ILE A 186 -9.92 -22.91 -4.64
N ASP A 187 -11.16 -22.68 -4.18
CA ASP A 187 -12.40 -22.85 -4.93
C ASP A 187 -12.79 -21.64 -5.79
N TYR A 188 -11.94 -20.60 -5.83
CA TYR A 188 -12.17 -19.31 -6.49
C TYR A 188 -13.33 -18.50 -5.91
N GLU A 189 -13.79 -18.82 -4.70
CA GLU A 189 -14.74 -17.98 -3.97
C GLU A 189 -13.99 -16.82 -3.28
N PRO A 190 -14.60 -15.62 -3.19
CA PRO A 190 -13.97 -14.49 -2.52
C PRO A 190 -13.86 -14.75 -1.00
N ASP A 191 -12.65 -14.60 -0.47
CA ASP A 191 -12.36 -14.70 0.96
C ASP A 191 -12.01 -13.32 1.52
N TYR A 192 -12.57 -12.97 2.67
CA TYR A 192 -12.41 -11.67 3.31
C TYR A 192 -11.70 -11.87 4.64
N ASP A 193 -10.50 -11.29 4.77
CA ASP A 193 -9.67 -11.42 5.97
C ASP A 193 -9.26 -10.05 6.53
N GLY A 194 -8.95 -9.98 7.82
CA GLY A 194 -8.48 -8.77 8.50
C GLY A 194 -9.51 -7.64 8.63
N MET A 195 -10.81 -7.94 8.53
CA MET A 195 -11.90 -6.96 8.71
C MET A 195 -11.97 -6.38 10.14
N ASP A 196 -11.29 -7.00 11.10
CA ASP A 196 -11.13 -6.55 12.48
C ASP A 196 -9.96 -5.58 12.68
N GLY A 197 -9.27 -5.20 11.59
CA GLY A 197 -8.07 -4.36 11.61
C GLY A 197 -6.78 -5.13 11.91
N ALA A 198 -6.78 -6.46 11.87
CA ALA A 198 -5.59 -7.28 12.17
C ALA A 198 -4.35 -6.95 11.32
N TYR A 199 -4.54 -6.35 10.15
CA TYR A 199 -3.46 -5.97 9.24
C TYR A 199 -3.07 -4.48 9.32
N ASP A 200 -3.80 -3.66 10.07
CA ASP A 200 -3.46 -2.25 10.20
C ASP A 200 -2.07 -2.07 10.82
N GLY A 201 -1.26 -1.22 10.18
CA GLY A 201 0.15 -1.02 10.50
C GLY A 201 1.12 -1.88 9.70
N LEU A 202 0.67 -2.99 9.08
CA LEU A 202 1.47 -3.77 8.15
C LEU A 202 1.53 -3.08 6.78
N LYS A 203 2.69 -3.07 6.15
CA LYS A 203 2.90 -2.34 4.90
C LYS A 203 2.75 -3.23 3.67
N SER A 204 2.03 -2.72 2.67
CA SER A 204 1.90 -3.36 1.36
C SER A 204 2.26 -2.39 0.24
N GLU A 205 3.16 -2.78 -0.68
CA GLU A 205 3.44 -1.99 -1.88
C GLU A 205 2.22 -1.91 -2.79
N ILE A 206 1.77 -0.71 -3.12
CA ILE A 206 0.62 -0.50 -4.00
C ILE A 206 1.05 -0.76 -5.45
N ASP A 207 0.43 -1.76 -6.09
CA ASP A 207 0.63 -2.03 -7.51
C ASP A 207 -0.28 -1.11 -8.35
N ARG A 208 -1.58 -1.11 -8.04
CA ARG A 208 -2.56 -0.26 -8.72
C ARG A 208 -3.64 0.24 -7.79
N MET A 209 -4.21 1.39 -8.15
CA MET A 209 -5.32 2.03 -7.48
C MET A 209 -6.49 2.24 -8.41
N TYR A 210 -7.69 2.21 -7.83
CA TYR A 210 -8.93 2.25 -8.57
C TYR A 210 -10.01 3.05 -7.85
N CYS A 211 -10.94 3.50 -8.68
CA CYS A 211 -12.30 3.96 -8.45
C CYS A 211 -13.20 3.25 -9.49
#